data_AF-A0A2K5REJ9-F1
#
_entry.id   AF-A0A2K5REJ9-F1
#
_cell.length_a   1.000
_cell.length_b   1.000
_cell.length_c   1.000
_cell.angle_alpha   90.00
_cell.angle_beta   90.00
_cell.angle_gamma   90.00
#
_symmetry.space_group_name_H-M   'P 1'
#
loop_
_entity.id
_entity.type
_entity.pdbx_description
1 polymer ?
#
loop_
_entity_poly.entity_id
_entity_poly.type
_entity_poly.pdbx_seq_one_letter_code
_entity_poly.pdbx_strand_id
1 'polypeptide(L)'
;MRDCCGMVSSGSLSSLKAAMGTTGALLCSSSTPGRYYNYDSSSQPQSRSVMSDQCAGQWFLKACGLGEGDTEVFPTPHVVRALQTIFELNVQAFAGGAMGAVNGMQPHGVPDKSSVQSDEVWVGVVYGLAATMIQEVMYSLSHLSTIYILAQKTSSATKFLQGITCHLIHP
;
A
#
# COMPACT_ATOMS: atom_id res chain seq x y z
N MET A 1 10.01 15.33 -14.92
CA MET A 1 10.36 13.91 -14.75
C MET A 1 10.72 13.38 -16.13
N ARG A 2 11.95 12.88 -16.32
CA ARG A 2 12.34 12.21 -17.57
C ARG A 2 11.77 10.80 -17.55
N ASP A 3 11.32 10.31 -18.70
CA ASP A 3 10.74 8.98 -18.93
C ASP A 3 11.61 7.87 -18.31
N CYS A 4 11.20 7.35 -17.14
CA CYS A 4 11.79 6.13 -16.56
C CYS A 4 11.46 4.88 -17.39
N CYS A 5 10.52 4.99 -18.33
CA CYS A 5 10.06 3.92 -19.20
C CYS A 5 11.23 3.29 -20.02
N GLY A 6 12.26 4.07 -20.35
CA GLY A 6 13.45 3.57 -21.07
C GLY A 6 14.49 2.84 -20.22
N MET A 7 14.36 2.80 -18.89
CA MET A 7 15.39 2.26 -17.98
C MET A 7 15.16 0.79 -17.59
N VAL A 8 13.95 0.25 -17.76
CA VAL A 8 13.62 -1.13 -17.34
C VAL A 8 13.54 -2.05 -18.55
N SER A 9 14.42 -3.05 -18.63
CA SER A 9 14.39 -4.03 -19.71
C SER A 9 13.15 -4.94 -19.61
N SER A 10 12.64 -5.41 -20.75
CA SER A 10 11.54 -6.38 -20.80
C SER A 10 11.86 -7.67 -20.03
N GLY A 11 13.14 -8.09 -20.02
CA GLY A 11 13.62 -9.22 -19.23
C GLY A 11 13.49 -9.01 -17.72
N SER A 12 13.84 -7.81 -17.22
CA SER A 12 13.73 -7.48 -15.79
C SER A 12 12.27 -7.53 -15.31
N LEU A 13 11.33 -7.03 -16.11
CA LEU A 13 9.92 -7.03 -15.75
C LEU A 13 9.31 -8.44 -15.76
N SER A 14 9.74 -9.27 -16.71
CA SER A 14 9.36 -10.68 -16.80
C SER A 14 9.83 -11.48 -15.59
N SER A 15 11.07 -11.27 -15.15
CA SER A 15 11.59 -11.88 -13.92
C SER A 15 10.83 -11.42 -12.67
N LEU A 16 10.44 -10.15 -12.61
CA LEU A 16 9.65 -9.62 -11.50
C LEU A 16 8.24 -10.23 -11.47
N LYS A 17 7.57 -10.36 -12.63
CA LYS A 17 6.29 -11.07 -12.74
C LYS A 17 6.39 -12.53 -12.29
N ALA A 18 7.46 -13.23 -12.68
CA ALA A 18 7.70 -14.62 -12.28
C ALA A 18 7.90 -14.73 -10.76
N ALA A 19 8.74 -13.86 -10.17
CA ALA A 19 8.97 -13.83 -8.73
C ALA A 19 7.67 -13.51 -7.95
N MET A 20 6.84 -12.59 -8.45
CA MET A 20 5.57 -12.28 -7.79
C MET A 20 4.53 -13.38 -7.94
N GLY A 21 4.48 -14.07 -9.08
CA GLY A 21 3.61 -15.21 -9.31
C GLY A 21 3.91 -16.41 -8.39
N THR A 22 5.15 -16.55 -7.92
CA THR A 22 5.54 -17.63 -6.99
C THR A 22 5.49 -17.25 -5.51
N THR A 23 5.60 -15.96 -5.17
CA THR A 23 5.88 -15.51 -3.78
C THR A 23 4.75 -14.66 -3.17
N GLY A 24 3.94 -14.00 -4.00
CA GLY A 24 2.87 -13.09 -3.56
C GLY A 24 1.49 -13.73 -3.48
N ALA A 25 1.35 -14.85 -2.77
CA ALA A 25 0.02 -15.40 -2.52
C ALA A 25 -0.75 -14.42 -1.62
N LEU A 26 -1.90 -13.91 -2.09
CA LEU A 26 -2.82 -13.25 -1.17
C LEU A 26 -3.24 -14.26 -0.11
N LEU A 27 -3.45 -13.77 1.11
CA LEU A 27 -4.00 -14.55 2.21
C LEU A 27 -5.46 -14.94 1.91
N CYS A 28 -5.64 -16.01 1.14
CA CYS A 28 -6.91 -16.72 1.03
C CYS A 28 -7.14 -17.48 2.34
N SER A 29 -8.13 -17.05 3.13
CA SER A 29 -8.76 -18.02 4.04
C SER A 29 -9.44 -19.08 3.17
N SER A 30 -9.56 -20.32 3.64
CA SER A 30 -10.12 -21.45 2.87
C SER A 30 -11.55 -21.23 2.34
N SER A 31 -12.20 -20.11 2.70
CA SER A 31 -13.56 -19.74 2.30
C SER A 31 -13.71 -18.33 1.75
N THR A 32 -12.65 -17.50 1.63
CA THR A 32 -12.77 -16.11 1.15
C THR A 32 -11.67 -15.74 0.15
N PRO A 33 -11.98 -14.90 -0.87
CA PRO A 33 -10.95 -14.28 -1.69
C PRO A 33 -9.89 -13.60 -0.82
N GLY A 34 -8.61 -13.76 -1.18
CA GLY A 34 -7.55 -13.20 -0.36
C GLY A 34 -7.63 -11.68 -0.22
N ARG A 35 -7.27 -11.16 0.96
CA ARG A 35 -7.44 -9.75 1.35
C ARG A 35 -6.17 -8.89 1.20
N TYR A 36 -5.00 -9.49 1.38
CA TYR A 36 -3.69 -8.81 1.38
C TYR A 36 -2.58 -9.84 1.12
N TYR A 37 -1.35 -9.40 0.88
CA TYR A 37 -0.17 -10.25 0.66
C TYR A 37 0.48 -10.67 1.98
N ASN A 38 0.94 -11.92 2.07
CA ASN A 38 1.75 -12.35 3.21
C ASN A 38 3.00 -11.48 3.36
N TYR A 39 3.41 -11.26 4.62
CA TYR A 39 4.66 -10.56 4.94
C TYR A 39 5.87 -11.32 4.37
N ASP A 40 5.90 -12.64 4.53
CA ASP A 40 6.91 -13.51 3.93
C ASP A 40 6.34 -14.90 3.62
N SER A 41 7.16 -15.79 3.06
CA SER A 41 6.78 -17.16 2.71
C SER A 41 7.18 -18.20 3.77
N SER A 42 7.57 -17.76 4.98
CA SER A 42 7.93 -18.66 6.06
C SER A 42 6.69 -19.27 6.71
N SER A 43 6.89 -20.37 7.44
CA SER A 43 5.85 -20.99 8.26
C SER A 43 5.68 -20.33 9.63
N GLN A 44 6.35 -19.20 9.87
CA GLN A 44 6.31 -18.51 11.16
C GLN A 44 4.98 -17.78 11.35
N PRO A 45 4.50 -17.60 12.59
CA PRO A 45 3.22 -16.94 12.85
C PRO A 45 3.10 -15.53 12.22
N GLN A 46 4.18 -14.75 12.26
CA GLN A 46 4.24 -13.39 11.71
C GLN A 46 4.26 -13.33 10.18
N SER A 47 4.41 -14.45 9.46
CA SER A 47 4.36 -14.45 7.98
C SER A 47 3.00 -13.98 7.45
N ARG A 48 1.97 -14.04 8.31
CA ARG A 48 0.61 -13.58 8.01
C ARG A 48 0.31 -12.16 8.49
N SER A 49 1.28 -11.46 9.07
CA SER A 49 1.09 -10.06 9.48
C SER A 49 0.82 -9.18 8.25
N VAL A 50 -0.11 -8.25 8.40
CA VAL A 50 -0.41 -7.20 7.42
C VAL A 50 0.66 -6.14 7.58
N MET A 51 1.53 -6.07 6.58
CA MET A 51 2.62 -5.11 6.52
C MET A 51 2.13 -3.82 5.84
N SER A 52 2.39 -2.66 6.43
CA SER A 52 1.87 -1.38 5.91
C SER A 52 2.51 -0.94 4.59
N ASP A 53 3.72 -1.43 4.26
CA ASP A 53 4.44 -1.13 3.03
C ASP A 53 4.45 -2.28 2.01
N GLN A 54 3.60 -3.31 2.18
CA GLN A 54 3.53 -4.46 1.24
C GLN A 54 3.26 -4.07 -0.23
N CYS A 55 2.76 -2.85 -0.49
CA CYS A 55 2.52 -2.32 -1.84
C CYS A 55 3.57 -1.30 -2.31
N ALA A 56 4.73 -1.17 -1.64
CA ALA A 56 5.78 -0.23 -2.02
C ALA A 56 6.34 -0.48 -3.43
N GLY A 57 6.45 -1.74 -3.84
CA GLY A 57 6.86 -2.11 -5.20
C GLY A 57 5.87 -1.61 -6.27
N GLN A 58 4.56 -1.69 -5.99
CA GLN A 58 3.53 -1.18 -6.90
C GLN A 58 3.60 0.34 -7.03
N TRP A 59 3.76 1.05 -5.91
CA TRP A 59 3.98 2.51 -5.93
C TRP A 59 5.17 2.90 -6.80
N PHE A 60 6.29 2.19 -6.65
CA PHE A 60 7.48 2.48 -7.43
C PHE A 60 7.26 2.22 -8.92
N LEU A 61 6.61 1.11 -9.30
CA LEU A 61 6.26 0.81 -10.69
C LEU A 61 5.42 1.94 -11.31
N LYS A 62 4.34 2.35 -10.64
CA LYS A 62 3.45 3.42 -11.11
C LYS A 62 4.16 4.76 -11.22
N ALA A 63 5.01 5.10 -10.23
CA ALA A 63 5.83 6.30 -10.27
C ALA A 63 6.81 6.33 -11.46
N CYS A 64 7.19 5.16 -11.99
CA CYS A 64 8.03 5.00 -13.18
C CYS A 64 7.25 4.92 -14.50
N GLY A 65 5.92 5.03 -14.50
CA GLY A 65 5.08 4.82 -15.69
C GLY A 65 4.92 3.35 -16.08
N LEU A 66 5.11 2.43 -15.14
CA LEU A 66 4.94 0.98 -15.28
C LEU A 66 3.77 0.49 -14.39
N GLY A 67 3.47 -0.81 -14.45
CA GLY A 67 2.46 -1.43 -13.60
C GLY A 67 1.05 -1.43 -14.18
N GLU A 68 0.92 -1.19 -15.49
CA GLU A 68 -0.34 -1.27 -16.24
C GLU A 68 -0.15 -2.02 -17.57
N GLY A 69 -1.24 -2.58 -18.10
CA GLY A 69 -1.23 -3.32 -19.37
C GLY A 69 -0.16 -4.41 -19.41
N ASP A 70 0.68 -4.40 -20.45
CA ASP A 70 1.77 -5.37 -20.61
C ASP A 70 2.84 -5.27 -19.51
N THR A 71 2.88 -4.14 -18.79
CA THR A 71 3.79 -3.91 -17.67
C THR A 71 3.19 -4.21 -16.30
N GLU A 72 1.94 -4.67 -16.24
CA GLU A 72 1.29 -5.04 -14.97
C GLU A 72 2.05 -6.20 -14.30
N VAL A 73 2.49 -5.97 -13.06
CA VAL A 73 3.18 -6.96 -12.22
C VAL A 73 2.24 -7.50 -11.14
N PHE A 74 1.45 -6.62 -10.55
CA PHE A 74 0.47 -6.94 -9.52
C PHE A 74 -0.94 -6.70 -10.09
N PRO A 75 -1.85 -7.68 -10.04
CA PRO A 75 -3.22 -7.46 -10.49
C PRO A 75 -3.87 -6.30 -9.72
N THR A 76 -4.35 -5.29 -10.44
CA THR A 76 -4.94 -4.07 -9.83
C THR A 76 -6.00 -4.38 -8.75
N PRO A 77 -6.95 -5.33 -8.92
CA PRO A 77 -7.94 -5.65 -7.90
C PRO A 77 -7.34 -6.18 -6.58
N HIS A 78 -6.18 -6.85 -6.65
CA HIS A 78 -5.49 -7.37 -5.48
C HIS A 78 -4.78 -6.26 -4.71
N VAL A 79 -4.12 -5.35 -5.43
CA VAL A 79 -3.50 -4.15 -4.86
C VAL A 79 -4.55 -3.32 -4.13
N VAL A 80 -5.68 -3.01 -4.76
CA VAL A 80 -6.76 -2.22 -4.14
C VAL A 80 -7.26 -2.88 -2.87
N ARG A 81 -7.45 -4.20 -2.86
CA ARG A 81 -7.91 -4.92 -1.67
C ARG A 81 -6.87 -4.94 -0.54
N ALA A 82 -5.59 -5.08 -0.89
CA ALA A 82 -4.49 -4.99 0.07
C ALA A 82 -4.45 -3.60 0.72
N LEU A 83 -4.53 -2.53 -0.09
CA LEU A 83 -4.57 -1.15 0.41
C LEU A 83 -5.78 -0.90 1.33
N GLN A 84 -6.97 -1.38 0.97
CA GLN A 84 -8.15 -1.32 1.84
C GLN A 84 -7.91 -2.03 3.17
N THR A 85 -7.30 -3.21 3.14
CA THR A 85 -6.99 -3.99 4.35
C THR A 85 -5.96 -3.28 5.24
N ILE A 86 -4.91 -2.69 4.65
CA ILE A 86 -3.93 -1.89 5.39
C ILE A 86 -4.60 -0.68 6.05
N PHE A 87 -5.52 0.00 5.35
CA PHE A 87 -6.24 1.14 5.93
C PHE A 87 -7.14 0.71 7.09
N GLU A 88 -7.90 -0.35 6.95
CA GLU A 88 -8.77 -0.88 8.01
C GLU A 88 -7.98 -1.31 9.24
N LEU A 89 -6.88 -2.04 9.05
CA LEU A 89 -6.15 -2.67 10.13
C LEU A 89 -5.00 -1.80 10.65
N ASN A 90 -4.01 -1.49 9.81
CA ASN A 90 -2.80 -0.79 10.24
C ASN A 90 -3.06 0.69 10.57
N VAL A 91 -4.13 1.30 10.05
CA VAL A 91 -4.48 2.70 10.31
C VAL A 91 -5.67 2.79 11.25
N GLN A 92 -6.88 2.41 10.83
CA GLN A 92 -8.10 2.67 11.61
C GLN A 92 -8.11 1.90 12.94
N ALA A 93 -7.76 0.61 12.95
CA ALA A 93 -7.71 -0.17 14.18
C ALA A 93 -6.52 0.21 15.08
N PHE A 94 -5.49 0.87 14.54
CA PHE A 94 -4.34 1.34 15.32
C PHE A 94 -4.56 2.75 15.85
N ALA A 95 -4.66 2.89 17.18
CA ALA A 95 -4.86 4.18 17.85
C ALA A 95 -6.03 5.00 17.26
N GLY A 96 -7.07 4.33 16.75
CA GLY A 96 -8.22 4.97 16.12
C GLY A 96 -7.88 5.77 14.86
N GLY A 97 -6.80 5.44 14.15
CA GLY A 97 -6.33 6.19 12.97
C GLY A 97 -5.59 7.50 13.29
N ALA A 98 -5.35 7.82 14.55
CA ALA A 98 -4.79 9.11 14.94
C ALA A 98 -3.25 9.19 14.87
N MET A 99 -2.57 8.07 14.63
CA MET A 99 -1.10 7.95 14.72
C MET A 99 -0.43 7.46 13.43
N GLY A 100 -1.14 7.40 12.30
CA GLY A 100 -0.60 6.87 11.04
C GLY A 100 -0.82 5.36 10.91
N ALA A 101 0.05 4.69 10.16
CA ALA A 101 -0.01 3.25 9.94
C ALA A 101 1.08 2.55 10.77
N VAL A 102 0.69 1.64 11.68
CA VAL A 102 1.67 0.76 12.34
C VAL A 102 2.24 -0.22 11.33
N ASN A 103 3.54 -0.49 11.42
CA ASN A 103 4.27 -1.25 10.40
C ASN A 103 3.72 -2.67 10.23
N GLY A 104 3.49 -3.38 11.35
CA GLY A 104 2.96 -4.74 11.36
C GLY A 104 1.66 -4.84 12.15
N MET A 105 0.65 -5.47 11.55
CA MET A 105 -0.64 -5.72 12.19
C MET A 105 -1.04 -7.18 12.01
N GLN A 106 -1.40 -7.88 13.08
CA GLN A 106 -1.89 -9.26 12.96
C GLN A 106 -3.26 -9.28 12.24
N PRO A 107 -3.63 -10.38 11.55
CA PRO A 107 -4.89 -10.46 10.81
C PRO A 107 -6.16 -10.18 11.64
N HIS A 108 -6.07 -10.30 12.97
CA HIS A 108 -7.15 -10.01 13.91
C HIS A 108 -7.09 -8.59 14.52
N GLY A 109 -6.28 -7.68 13.94
CA GLY A 109 -6.28 -6.26 14.29
C GLY A 109 -5.52 -5.90 15.58
N VAL A 110 -4.56 -6.73 16.01
CA VAL A 110 -3.64 -6.38 17.13
C VAL A 110 -2.25 -6.12 16.56
N PRO A 111 -1.55 -5.04 17.00
CA PRO A 111 -0.20 -4.75 16.54
C PRO A 111 0.72 -5.97 16.65
N ASP A 112 1.53 -6.19 15.62
CA ASP A 112 2.54 -7.23 15.62
C ASP A 112 3.74 -6.78 16.47
N LYS A 113 4.02 -7.55 17.52
CA LYS A 113 5.11 -7.28 18.48
C LYS A 113 6.27 -8.27 18.35
N SER A 114 6.35 -9.00 17.23
CA SER A 114 7.45 -9.92 16.94
C SER A 114 8.79 -9.20 16.78
N SER A 115 8.79 -7.90 16.49
CA SER A 115 9.97 -7.04 16.50
C SER A 115 9.61 -5.64 16.99
N VAL A 116 10.63 -4.85 17.36
CA VAL A 116 10.45 -3.41 17.64
C VAL A 116 9.92 -2.70 16.41
N GLN A 117 10.45 -3.04 15.22
CA GLN A 117 10.09 -2.37 13.97
C GLN A 117 8.65 -2.63 13.55
N SER A 118 8.08 -3.79 13.86
CA SER A 118 6.68 -4.08 13.55
C SER A 118 5.69 -3.31 14.42
N ASP A 119 6.10 -2.87 15.62
CA ASP A 119 5.29 -2.06 16.55
C ASP A 119 5.51 -0.53 16.36
N GLU A 120 6.36 -0.14 15.40
CA GLU A 120 6.64 1.26 15.08
C GLU A 120 5.70 1.83 14.01
N VAL A 121 5.63 3.16 13.94
CA VAL A 121 5.07 3.90 12.81
C VAL A 121 6.21 4.62 12.11
N TRP A 122 6.48 4.25 10.86
CA TRP A 122 7.50 4.93 10.06
C TRP A 122 6.87 6.02 9.19
N VAL A 123 7.21 7.28 9.46
CA VAL A 123 6.64 8.44 8.76
C VAL A 123 6.81 8.33 7.23
N GLY A 124 7.97 7.86 6.75
CA GLY A 124 8.20 7.65 5.32
C GLY A 124 7.27 6.58 4.70
N VAL A 125 7.01 5.50 5.44
CA VAL A 125 6.07 4.44 5.01
C VAL A 125 4.64 4.98 4.96
N VAL A 126 4.23 5.79 5.94
CA VAL A 126 2.89 6.40 5.95
C VAL A 126 2.67 7.28 4.72
N TYR A 127 3.64 8.13 4.36
CA TYR A 127 3.52 8.95 3.15
C TYR A 127 3.59 8.14 1.86
N GLY A 128 4.46 7.11 1.82
CA GLY A 128 4.52 6.18 0.70
C GLY A 128 3.17 5.49 0.48
N LEU A 129 2.60 4.93 1.53
CA LEU A 129 1.27 4.30 1.53
C LEU A 129 0.18 5.26 1.05
N ALA A 130 0.16 6.50 1.56
CA ALA A 130 -0.79 7.52 1.12
C ALA A 130 -0.64 7.83 -0.37
N ALA A 131 0.60 7.95 -0.87
CA ALA A 131 0.87 8.16 -2.29
C ALA A 131 0.40 6.97 -3.14
N THR A 132 0.63 5.73 -2.70
CA THR A 132 0.12 4.53 -3.37
C THR A 132 -1.41 4.52 -3.43
N MET A 133 -2.08 4.84 -2.32
CA MET A 133 -3.55 4.93 -2.29
C MET A 133 -4.08 5.99 -3.23
N ILE A 134 -3.43 7.15 -3.32
CA ILE A 134 -3.79 8.20 -4.29
C ILE A 134 -3.61 7.68 -5.72
N GLN A 135 -2.47 7.05 -6.04
CA GLN A 135 -2.19 6.54 -7.39
C GLN A 135 -3.18 5.46 -7.84
N GLU A 136 -3.60 4.57 -6.93
CA GLU A 136 -4.45 3.40 -7.28
C GLU A 136 -5.96 3.67 -7.12
N VAL A 137 -6.37 4.59 -6.24
CA VAL A 137 -7.76 4.72 -5.79
C VAL A 137 -8.44 6.01 -6.27
N MET A 138 -7.74 6.87 -7.04
CA MET A 138 -8.29 8.13 -7.58
C MET A 138 -9.43 8.01 -8.61
N TYR A 139 -10.08 6.85 -8.75
CA TYR A 139 -11.24 6.67 -9.63
C TYR A 139 -12.58 6.41 -8.92
N SER A 140 -12.63 6.38 -7.58
CA SER A 140 -13.90 6.23 -6.84
C SER A 140 -14.09 7.34 -5.80
N LEU A 141 -15.08 8.20 -6.05
CA LEU A 141 -15.48 9.37 -5.23
C LEU A 141 -15.71 9.07 -3.74
N SER A 142 -15.88 7.80 -3.35
CA SER A 142 -16.02 7.40 -1.93
C SER A 142 -14.71 7.43 -1.12
N HIS A 143 -13.54 7.64 -1.74
CA HIS A 143 -12.23 7.51 -1.08
C HIS A 143 -11.50 8.84 -0.77
N LEU A 144 -12.11 9.99 -1.07
CA LEU A 144 -11.52 11.30 -0.71
C LEU A 144 -11.40 11.49 0.81
N SER A 145 -12.28 10.87 1.59
CA SER A 145 -12.20 10.84 3.06
C SER A 145 -11.00 10.03 3.58
N THR A 146 -10.63 8.94 2.90
CA THR A 146 -9.44 8.12 3.21
C THR A 146 -8.15 8.93 3.03
N ILE A 147 -8.06 9.71 1.94
CA ILE A 147 -6.93 10.61 1.67
C ILE A 147 -6.86 11.70 2.75
N TYR A 148 -8.00 12.28 3.13
CA TYR A 148 -8.08 13.28 4.19
C TYR A 148 -7.60 12.75 5.55
N ILE A 149 -7.94 11.50 5.91
CA ILE A 149 -7.51 10.89 7.18
C ILE A 149 -5.99 10.65 7.21
N LEU A 150 -5.38 10.18 6.11
CA LEU A 150 -3.92 10.00 6.04
C LEU A 150 -3.15 11.33 5.97
N ALA A 151 -3.77 12.38 5.42
CA ALA A 151 -3.21 13.71 5.26
C ALA A 151 -3.06 14.52 6.56
N GLN A 152 -3.86 14.21 7.58
CA GLN A 152 -4.27 15.20 8.59
C GLN A 152 -3.32 15.39 9.79
N LYS A 153 -2.12 14.78 9.89
CA LYS A 153 -1.34 14.99 11.13
C LYS A 153 0.17 15.00 11.10
N THR A 154 0.74 15.53 10.02
CA THR A 154 2.08 16.12 10.06
C THR A 154 1.91 17.59 9.65
N SER A 155 2.34 18.53 10.50
CA SER A 155 2.15 19.97 10.31
C SER A 155 2.61 20.51 8.94
N SER A 156 3.48 19.77 8.23
CA SER A 156 3.93 20.11 6.87
C SER A 156 3.06 19.54 5.73
N ALA A 157 2.32 18.44 5.91
CA ALA A 157 1.58 17.79 4.81
C ALA A 157 0.19 18.40 4.55
N THR A 158 -0.40 19.06 5.54
CA THR A 158 -1.69 19.77 5.39
C THR A 158 -1.62 20.82 4.27
N LYS A 159 -0.47 21.49 4.11
CA LYS A 159 -0.25 22.47 3.04
C LYS A 159 -0.10 21.82 1.66
N PHE A 160 0.50 20.64 1.58
CA PHE A 160 0.68 19.92 0.32
C PHE A 160 -0.66 19.40 -0.22
N LEU A 161 -1.52 18.88 0.67
CA LEU A 161 -2.78 18.26 0.28
C LEU A 161 -3.92 19.27 0.07
N GLN A 162 -3.93 20.41 0.78
CA GLN A 162 -4.79 21.56 0.42
C GLN A 162 -4.48 22.08 -0.99
N GLY A 163 -3.22 22.05 -1.43
CA GLY A 163 -2.84 22.40 -2.80
C GLY A 163 -3.44 21.48 -3.86
N ILE A 164 -3.50 20.17 -3.59
CA ILE A 164 -4.05 19.16 -4.51
C ILE A 164 -5.58 19.21 -4.56
N THR A 165 -6.25 19.40 -3.41
CA THR A 165 -7.72 19.49 -3.37
C THR A 165 -8.26 20.77 -4.02
N CYS A 166 -7.56 21.90 -3.87
CA CYS A 166 -7.97 23.15 -4.52
C CYS A 166 -7.88 23.10 -6.06
N HIS A 167 -7.00 22.30 -6.65
CA HIS A 167 -6.88 22.15 -8.10
C HIS A 167 -7.85 21.14 -8.73
N LEU A 168 -8.50 20.30 -7.93
CA LEU A 168 -9.45 19.29 -8.43
C LEU A 168 -10.93 19.67 -8.23
N ILE A 169 -11.21 20.72 -7.44
CA ILE A 169 -12.59 21.18 -7.13
C ILE A 169 -12.99 22.42 -7.93
N HIS A 170 -12.05 23.12 -8.57
CA HIS A 170 -12.34 24.19 -9.51
C HIS A 170 -11.66 23.91 -10.87
N PRO A 171 -12.41 23.59 -11.94
CA PRO A 171 -11.88 23.55 -13.30
C PRO A 171 -11.44 24.94 -13.79
#